data_AF-A0AA47MEB9-F1
#
_entry.id   AF-A0AA47MEB9-F1
#
_cell.length_a   1.000
_cell.length_b   1.000
_cell.length_c   1.000
_cell.angle_alpha   90.00
_cell.angle_beta   90.00
_cell.angle_gamma   90.00
#
_symmetry.space_group_name_H-M   'P 1'
#
loop_
_entity.id
_entity.type
_entity.pdbx_description
1 polymer ?
#
loop_
_entity_poly.entity_id
_entity_poly.type
_entity_poly.pdbx_seq_one_letter_code
_entity_poly.pdbx_strand_id
1 'polypeptide(L)'
;MKEGPDLLTTPNQTYISDASIRPGEPWLEGGPSRAMLSLPFCLNLWLEPEPSDMAPPGVSSKEWMVEMGVYAKLHLQEGLLFGPFVGELVRGALRTSLTNAWIVSRPAAPAAEKPATE
;
A
#
# COMPACT_ATOMS: atom_id res chain seq x y z
N MET A 1 -4.60 23.59 -28.33
CA MET A 1 -5.44 22.47 -27.87
C MET A 1 -5.09 22.24 -26.42
N LYS A 2 -6.05 22.39 -25.50
CA LYS A 2 -5.83 22.31 -24.06
C LYS A 2 -6.26 20.91 -23.65
N GLU A 3 -5.31 20.00 -23.45
CA GLU A 3 -5.61 18.67 -22.90
C GLU A 3 -6.18 18.90 -21.49
N GLY A 4 -7.44 18.53 -21.30
CA GLY A 4 -8.05 18.48 -19.98
C GLY A 4 -7.39 17.36 -19.17
N PRO A 5 -7.43 17.42 -17.83
CA PRO A 5 -6.85 16.37 -17.01
C PRO A 5 -7.48 15.03 -17.39
N ASP A 6 -6.66 14.07 -17.80
CA ASP A 6 -7.11 12.72 -18.14
C ASP A 6 -7.74 12.09 -16.89
N LEU A 7 -9.06 12.15 -16.85
CA LEU A 7 -9.86 11.57 -15.77
C LEU A 7 -9.85 10.06 -15.95
N LEU A 8 -9.25 9.38 -14.98
CA LEU A 8 -9.07 7.94 -15.03
C LEU A 8 -10.30 7.18 -14.55
N THR A 9 -11.45 7.36 -15.19
CA THR A 9 -12.60 6.51 -14.91
C THR A 9 -13.51 6.35 -16.12
N THR A 10 -13.76 5.10 -16.50
CA THR A 10 -15.03 4.71 -17.12
C THR A 10 -16.11 4.68 -16.04
N PRO A 11 -17.36 5.07 -16.31
CA PRO A 11 -18.41 5.30 -15.31
C PRO A 11 -18.79 4.10 -14.41
N ASN A 12 -18.22 2.91 -14.62
CA ASN A 12 -18.48 1.70 -13.83
C ASN A 12 -17.25 1.10 -13.15
N GLN A 13 -16.07 1.73 -13.22
CA GLN A 13 -14.85 1.20 -12.60
C GLN A 13 -14.43 2.08 -11.43
N THR A 14 -14.89 1.72 -10.24
CA THR A 14 -14.55 2.40 -8.97
C THR A 14 -13.30 1.84 -8.30
N TYR A 15 -12.79 0.71 -8.78
CA TYR A 15 -11.66 0.02 -8.17
C TYR A 15 -10.42 0.07 -9.07
N ILE A 16 -9.30 0.49 -8.47
CA ILE A 16 -7.99 0.52 -9.11
C ILE A 16 -7.18 -0.65 -8.57
N SER A 17 -6.79 -1.54 -9.47
CA SER A 17 -5.96 -2.71 -9.15
C SER A 17 -4.49 -2.35 -9.07
N ASP A 18 -3.77 -3.05 -8.20
CA ASP A 18 -2.31 -3.05 -8.17
C ASP A 18 -1.73 -3.45 -9.53
N ALA A 19 -0.53 -2.96 -9.85
CA ALA A 19 0.17 -3.37 -11.06
C ALA A 19 0.50 -4.87 -11.02
N SER A 20 0.32 -5.54 -12.16
CA SER A 20 0.60 -6.97 -12.28
C SER A 20 2.09 -7.23 -12.14
N ILE A 21 2.48 -7.90 -11.04
CA ILE A 21 3.87 -8.31 -10.82
C ILE A 21 4.07 -9.68 -11.48
N ARG A 22 5.14 -9.81 -12.29
CA ARG A 22 5.46 -11.09 -12.93
C ARG A 22 5.73 -12.16 -11.85
N PRO A 23 5.22 -13.39 -12.00
CA PRO A 23 5.60 -14.50 -11.14
C PRO A 23 7.10 -14.76 -11.17
N GLY A 24 7.70 -15.04 -10.02
CA GLY A 24 9.14 -15.21 -9.82
C GLY A 24 9.65 -14.31 -8.69
N GLU A 25 10.91 -14.44 -8.29
CA GLU A 25 11.51 -13.64 -7.22
C GLU A 25 12.54 -12.60 -7.75
N PRO A 26 12.18 -11.67 -8.66
CA PRO A 26 13.11 -10.63 -9.09
C PRO A 26 13.40 -9.59 -7.98
N TRP A 27 12.69 -9.64 -6.85
CA TRP A 27 12.90 -8.78 -5.68
C TRP A 27 13.89 -9.36 -4.64
N LEU A 28 14.43 -10.57 -4.86
CA LEU A 28 15.38 -11.20 -3.91
C LEU A 28 16.85 -10.82 -4.14
N GLU A 29 17.24 -10.38 -5.35
CA GLU A 29 18.63 -10.01 -5.65
C GLU A 29 18.76 -8.53 -6.05
N GLY A 30 18.72 -7.63 -5.06
CA GLY A 30 19.00 -6.20 -5.26
C GLY A 30 18.03 -5.45 -6.19
N GLY A 31 16.95 -6.12 -6.61
CA GLY A 31 15.90 -5.55 -7.44
C GLY A 31 14.91 -4.67 -6.65
N PRO A 32 14.03 -3.95 -7.35
CA PRO A 32 12.99 -3.13 -6.72
C PRO A 32 12.07 -3.97 -5.85
N SER A 33 11.66 -3.42 -4.69
CA SER A 33 10.78 -4.13 -3.76
C SER A 33 9.43 -4.45 -4.40
N ARG A 34 8.81 -5.55 -3.96
CA ARG A 34 7.47 -5.94 -4.41
C ARG A 34 6.44 -4.82 -4.22
N ALA A 35 6.56 -4.06 -3.12
CA ALA A 35 5.69 -2.92 -2.81
C ALA A 35 5.84 -1.75 -3.81
N MET A 36 7.06 -1.51 -4.31
CA MET A 36 7.28 -0.51 -5.35
C MET A 36 6.73 -0.98 -6.71
N LEU A 37 6.94 -2.26 -7.04
CA LEU A 37 6.46 -2.85 -8.28
C LEU A 37 4.94 -2.99 -8.37
N SER A 38 4.24 -3.06 -7.23
CA SER A 38 2.77 -3.17 -7.19
C SER A 38 2.04 -1.85 -7.41
N LEU A 39 2.74 -0.71 -7.47
CA LEU A 39 2.08 0.59 -7.56
C LEU A 39 1.17 0.68 -8.79
N PRO A 40 -0.12 1.02 -8.61
CA PRO A 40 -1.01 1.31 -9.71
C PRO A 40 -0.44 2.38 -10.64
N PHE A 41 -0.76 2.30 -11.93
CA PHE A 41 -0.19 3.20 -12.94
C PHE A 41 -0.51 4.69 -12.72
N CYS A 42 -1.53 5.02 -11.91
CA CYS A 42 -1.87 6.39 -11.52
C CYS A 42 -1.06 6.92 -10.33
N LEU A 43 -0.27 6.08 -9.67
CA LEU A 43 0.54 6.41 -8.49
C LEU A 43 2.04 6.30 -8.77
N ASN A 44 2.84 7.06 -8.02
CA ASN A 44 4.30 6.99 -8.09
C ASN A 44 4.90 7.20 -6.69
N LEU A 45 6.13 6.73 -6.49
CA LEU A 45 6.88 7.01 -5.26
C LEU A 45 7.45 8.41 -5.32
N TRP A 46 7.35 9.12 -4.20
CA TRP A 46 8.22 10.24 -3.93
C TRP A 46 9.18 9.84 -2.80
N LEU A 47 10.44 10.22 -2.97
CA LEU A 47 11.40 10.23 -1.90
C LEU A 47 11.37 11.62 -1.30
N GLU A 48 11.25 11.74 0.02
CA GLU A 48 11.56 13.00 0.67
C GLU A 48 13.07 13.25 0.54
N PRO A 49 13.51 14.31 -0.15
CA PRO A 49 14.88 14.75 0.01
C PRO A 49 14.95 15.41 1.39
N GLU A 50 15.49 14.72 2.38
CA GLU A 50 15.93 15.40 3.60
C GLU A 50 16.92 16.52 3.20
N PRO A 51 16.87 17.69 3.87
CA PRO A 51 17.81 18.76 3.61
C PRO A 51 19.25 18.24 3.74
N SER A 52 20.04 18.44 2.69
CA SER A 52 21.39 17.87 2.48
C SER A 52 22.44 18.21 3.54
N ASP A 53 22.09 18.94 4.60
CA ASP A 53 23.02 19.53 5.56
C ASP A 53 23.08 18.79 6.92
N MET A 54 22.36 17.68 7.10
CA MET A 54 22.33 16.92 8.37
C MET A 54 22.90 15.50 8.26
N ALA A 55 23.73 15.21 7.25
CA ALA A 55 24.47 13.93 7.20
C ALA A 55 25.76 13.98 8.03
N PRO A 56 25.84 13.30 9.19
CA PRO A 56 27.11 13.20 9.91
C PRO A 56 28.12 12.43 9.04
N PRO A 57 29.39 12.87 9.00
CA PRO A 57 30.41 12.21 8.20
C PRO A 57 30.63 10.79 8.72
N GLY A 58 30.40 9.78 7.87
CA GLY A 58 30.70 8.37 8.16
C GLY A 58 29.51 7.40 8.12
N VAL A 59 28.29 7.85 7.83
CA VAL A 59 27.14 6.93 7.70
C VAL A 59 27.11 6.32 6.31
N SER A 60 27.25 4.99 6.26
CA SER A 60 27.11 4.19 5.03
C SER A 60 25.74 4.44 4.40
N SER A 61 25.73 4.67 3.09
CA SER A 61 24.56 4.96 2.23
C SER A 61 23.37 3.99 2.35
N LYS A 62 23.50 2.88 3.08
CA LYS A 62 22.46 1.85 3.24
C LYS A 62 21.54 2.07 4.45
N GLU A 63 21.84 3.01 5.36
CA GLU A 63 21.12 3.15 6.63
C GLU A 63 20.26 4.41 6.73
N TRP A 64 20.14 5.15 5.64
CA TRP A 64 19.22 6.28 5.53
C TRP A 64 17.87 5.74 5.05
N MET A 65 16.99 5.38 5.99
CA MET A 65 15.57 5.18 5.70
C MET A 65 15.00 6.53 5.26
N VAL A 66 15.13 6.85 3.97
CA VAL A 66 14.32 7.90 3.38
C VAL A 66 12.87 7.46 3.53
N GLU A 67 12.07 8.26 4.24
CA GLU A 67 10.63 8.03 4.31
C GLU A 67 10.08 8.17 2.89
N MET A 68 9.65 7.03 2.33
CA MET A 68 9.07 6.99 0.99
C MET A 68 7.56 7.08 1.11
N GLY A 69 6.97 8.05 0.41
CA GLY A 69 5.53 8.15 0.29
C GLY A 69 5.04 7.86 -1.12
N VAL A 70 3.72 7.88 -1.29
CA VAL A 70 3.05 7.67 -2.58
C VAL A 70 2.27 8.92 -2.95
N TYR A 71 2.37 9.36 -4.20
CA TYR A 71 1.57 10.46 -4.74
C TYR A 71 0.84 10.07 -6.02
N ALA A 72 -0.25 10.77 -6.32
CA ALA A 72 -1.00 10.59 -7.54
C ALA A 72 -0.39 11.39 -8.69
N LYS A 73 -0.14 10.72 -9.82
CA LYS A 73 0.33 11.35 -11.08
C LYS A 73 -0.78 12.12 -11.81
N LEU A 74 -2.03 11.84 -11.47
CA LEU A 74 -3.22 12.35 -12.14
C LEU A 74 -4.34 12.59 -11.11
N HIS A 75 -5.35 13.35 -11.50
CA HIS A 75 -6.45 13.71 -10.61
C HIS A 75 -7.33 12.48 -10.33
N LEU A 76 -7.41 12.08 -9.06
CA LEU A 76 -8.24 10.97 -8.60
C LEU A 76 -9.66 11.45 -8.30
N GLN A 77 -10.66 10.72 -8.75
CA GLN A 77 -12.05 10.96 -8.40
C GLN A 77 -12.37 10.45 -7.00
N GLU A 78 -13.31 11.12 -6.33
CA GLU A 78 -13.86 10.64 -5.06
C GLU A 78 -14.57 9.30 -5.24
N GLY A 79 -14.49 8.43 -4.22
CA GLY A 79 -15.10 7.10 -4.25
C GLY A 79 -14.26 6.02 -4.94
N LEU A 80 -13.06 6.35 -5.43
CA LEU A 80 -12.10 5.36 -5.90
C LEU A 80 -11.58 4.49 -4.75
N LEU A 81 -11.46 3.20 -5.02
CA LEU A 81 -11.00 2.18 -4.09
C LEU A 81 -9.64 1.63 -4.55
N PHE A 82 -8.72 1.51 -3.60
CA PHE A 82 -7.41 0.87 -3.75
C PHE A 82 -7.28 -0.29 -2.79
N GLY A 83 -6.38 -1.24 -3.07
CA GLY A 83 -6.06 -2.35 -2.18
C GLY A 83 -6.46 -3.70 -2.76
N PRO A 84 -6.72 -4.74 -1.94
CA PRO A 84 -6.66 -4.74 -0.48
C PRO A 84 -5.25 -4.43 0.03
N PHE A 85 -5.12 -3.98 1.29
CA PHE A 85 -3.80 -3.85 1.90
C PHE A 85 -3.09 -5.20 1.94
N VAL A 86 -1.87 -5.27 1.40
CA VAL A 86 -1.06 -6.48 1.38
C VAL A 86 0.07 -6.35 2.38
N GLY A 87 0.13 -7.28 3.32
CA GLY A 87 1.19 -7.38 4.32
C GLY A 87 1.25 -8.78 4.92
N GLU A 88 2.12 -8.96 5.90
CA GLU A 88 2.23 -10.21 6.63
C GLU A 88 1.06 -10.38 7.61
N LEU A 89 0.41 -11.55 7.58
CA LEU A 89 -0.66 -11.87 8.52
C LEU A 89 -0.07 -12.38 9.84
N VAL A 90 -0.15 -11.56 10.88
CA VAL A 90 0.27 -11.94 12.24
C VAL A 90 -0.96 -12.28 13.08
N ARG A 91 -0.90 -13.41 13.81
CA ARG A 91 -1.95 -13.83 14.76
C ARG A 91 -1.39 -13.85 16.18
N GLY A 92 -2.22 -13.47 17.15
CA GLY A 92 -1.85 -13.42 18.57
C GLY A 92 -1.45 -12.03 19.04
N ALA A 93 -0.91 -11.93 20.25
CA ALA A 93 -0.49 -10.66 20.83
C ALA A 93 0.74 -10.11 20.09
N LEU A 94 0.63 -8.89 19.58
CA LEU A 94 1.77 -8.16 19.00
C LEU A 94 2.78 -7.87 20.12
N ARG A 95 4.06 -8.21 19.90
CA ARG A 95 5.14 -7.95 20.86
C ARG A 95 5.83 -6.59 20.64
N THR A 96 5.52 -5.91 19.55
CA THR A 96 6.14 -4.65 19.14
C THR A 96 5.07 -3.74 18.53
N SER A 97 5.26 -2.42 18.62
CA SER A 97 4.45 -1.46 17.88
C SER A 97 4.81 -1.54 16.39
N LEU A 98 3.82 -1.74 15.51
CA LEU A 98 3.98 -1.69 14.06
C LEU A 98 3.34 -0.40 13.52
N THR A 99 4.07 0.31 12.66
CA THR A 99 3.59 1.56 12.05
C THR A 99 2.71 1.30 10.81
N ASN A 100 2.99 0.24 10.07
CA ASN A 100 2.31 -0.10 8.80
C ASN A 100 1.51 -1.41 8.92
N ALA A 101 0.52 -1.46 9.81
CA ALA A 101 -0.27 -2.65 10.09
C ALA A 101 -1.78 -2.36 10.19
N TRP A 102 -2.60 -3.34 9.84
CA TRP A 102 -4.06 -3.30 9.94
C TRP A 102 -4.59 -4.39 10.86
N ILE A 103 -5.52 -4.03 11.74
CA ILE A 103 -6.24 -4.99 12.58
C ILE A 103 -7.42 -5.56 11.79
N VAL A 104 -7.42 -6.87 11.58
CA VAL A 104 -8.50 -7.58 10.89
C VAL A 104 -9.39 -8.29 11.90
N SER A 105 -10.58 -7.73 12.11
CA SER A 105 -11.60 -8.31 12.99
C SER A 105 -12.51 -9.24 12.20
N ARG A 106 -12.79 -10.43 12.75
CA ARG A 106 -13.85 -11.30 12.22
C ARG A 106 -15.19 -10.89 12.86
N PRO A 107 -16.27 -10.67 12.08
CA PRO A 107 -17.58 -10.46 12.67
C PRO A 107 -17.99 -11.68 13.50
N ALA A 108 -18.65 -11.43 14.64
CA ALA A 108 -19.18 -12.51 15.48
C ALA A 108 -20.15 -13.36 14.65
N ALA A 109 -20.04 -14.69 14.76
CA ALA A 109 -21.03 -15.57 14.18
C ALA A 109 -22.40 -15.26 14.81
N PRO A 110 -23.49 -15.18 14.04
CA PRO A 110 -24.81 -15.02 14.63
C PRO A 110 -25.03 -16.18 15.61
N ALA A 111 -25.47 -15.85 16.82
CA ALA A 111 -25.78 -16.86 17.82
C ALA A 111 -26.82 -17.81 17.21
N ALA A 112 -26.50 -19.10 17.17
CA ALA A 112 -27.46 -20.11 16.77
C ALA A 112 -28.67 -19.99 17.70
N GLU A 113 -29.82 -19.63 17.12
CA GLU A 113 -31.10 -19.64 17.79
C GLU A 113 -31.30 -21.05 18.35
N LYS A 114 -31.29 -21.20 19.68
CA LYS A 114 -31.57 -22.49 20.30
C LYS A 114 -33.00 -22.88 19.90
N PRO A 115 -33.22 -24.09 19.35
CA PRO A 115 -34.58 -24.54 19.11
C PRO A 115 -35.34 -24.54 20.43
N ALA A 116 -36.47 -23.82 20.46
CA ALA A 116 -37.44 -23.88 21.54
C ALA A 116 -37.82 -25.35 21.74
N THR A 117 -37.50 -25.89 22.91
CA THR A 117 -37.99 -27.22 23.31
C THR A 117 -39.37 -26.98 23.90
N GLU A 118 -40.38 -27.51 23.22
CA GLU A 118 -41.78 -27.61 23.67
C GLU A 118 -41.90 -28.57 24.85
#